data_AF-A0A661XH51-F1
#
_entry.id   AF-A0A661XH51-F1
#
_cell.length_a   1.000
_cell.length_b   1.000
_cell.length_c   1.000
_cell.angle_alpha   90.00
_cell.angle_beta   90.00
_cell.angle_gamma   90.00
#
_symmetry.space_group_name_H-M   'P 1'
#
loop_
_entity.id
_entity.type
_entity.pdbx_description
1 polymer ?
#
loop_
_entity_poly.entity_id
_entity_poly.type
_entity_poly.pdbx_seq_one_letter_code
_entity_poly.pdbx_strand_id
1 'polypeptide(L)' 'MADVEIFSRRFKTQRGKTFFFDVKKNSNGKFVKITESIPQGNSNYRRAFMTVSEEALPEFIKTLEEIKQEMEKY' A
#
# COMPACT_ATOMS: atom_id res chain seq x y z
N MET A 1 0.68 9.53 -20.13
CA MET A 1 1.48 8.28 -20.00
C MET A 1 0.87 7.44 -18.90
N ALA A 2 0.79 6.12 -19.07
CA ALA A 2 0.31 5.23 -18.02
C ALA A 2 1.35 5.12 -16.89
N ASP A 3 0.89 4.81 -15.68
CA ASP A 3 1.79 4.55 -14.55
C ASP A 3 2.67 3.32 -14.85
N VAL A 4 3.98 3.48 -14.76
CA VAL A 4 4.96 2.41 -14.89
C VAL A 4 5.26 1.84 -13.51
N GLU A 5 5.10 0.53 -13.34
CA GLU A 5 5.49 -0.15 -12.10
C GLU A 5 7.00 -0.38 -12.07
N ILE A 6 7.64 0.01 -10.97
CA ILE A 6 9.08 -0.14 -10.75
C ILE A 6 9.35 -1.31 -9.80
N PHE A 7 8.52 -1.45 -8.77
CA PHE A 7 8.67 -2.45 -7.74
C PHE A 7 7.31 -2.77 -7.14
N SER A 8 7.10 -4.02 -6.76
CA SER A 8 5.89 -4.44 -6.04
C SER A 8 6.23 -5.42 -4.94
N ARG A 9 5.59 -5.25 -3.79
CA ARG A 9 5.53 -6.24 -2.71
C ARG A 9 4.10 -6.42 -2.27
N ARG A 10 3.81 -7.64 -1.80
CA ARG A 10 2.51 -7.96 -1.22
C ARG A 10 2.65 -8.96 -0.10
N PHE A 11 1.68 -8.95 0.80
CA PHE A 11 1.46 -10.05 1.74
C PHE A 11 -0.02 -10.37 1.84
N LYS A 12 -0.32 -11.63 2.15
CA LYS A 12 -1.68 -12.11 2.37
C LYS A 12 -1.87 -12.41 3.85
N THR A 13 -2.98 -11.94 4.42
CA THR A 13 -3.34 -12.24 5.80
C THR A 13 -3.98 -13.61 5.92
N GLN A 14 -4.00 -14.16 7.14
CA GLN A 14 -4.68 -15.42 7.43
C GLN A 14 -6.19 -15.38 7.08
N ARG A 15 -6.82 -14.20 7.20
CA ARG A 15 -8.23 -13.96 6.85
C ARG A 15 -8.47 -13.73 5.35
N GLY A 16 -7.47 -13.96 4.51
CA GLY A 16 -7.60 -13.93 3.05
C GLY A 16 -7.46 -12.56 2.38
N LYS A 17 -7.34 -11.47 3.15
CA LYS A 17 -7.05 -10.13 2.60
C LYS A 17 -5.63 -10.09 2.05
N THR A 18 -5.40 -9.37 0.95
CA THR A 18 -4.06 -9.16 0.38
C THR A 18 -3.77 -7.66 0.33
N PHE A 19 -2.62 -7.26 0.87
CA PHE A 19 -2.12 -5.90 0.75
C PHE A 19 -1.03 -5.84 -0.31
N PHE A 20 -1.10 -4.85 -1.19
CA PHE A 20 -0.11 -4.57 -2.24
C PHE A 20 0.55 -3.21 -1.98
N PHE A 21 1.85 -3.13 -2.20
CA PHE A 21 2.68 -1.94 -2.07
C PHE A 21 3.48 -1.80 -3.36
N ASP A 22 2.97 -0.99 -4.28
CA ASP A 22 3.54 -0.83 -5.61
C ASP A 22 4.22 0.54 -5.71
N VAL A 23 5.53 0.54 -5.98
CA VAL A 23 6.25 1.77 -6.38
C VAL A 23 6.01 1.97 -7.87
N LYS A 24 5.41 3.10 -8.22
CA LYS A 24 5.08 3.47 -9.60
C LYS A 24 5.67 4.82 -9.95
N LYS A 25 5.81 5.08 -11.25
CA LYS A 25 6.26 6.35 -11.81
C LYS A 25 5.38 6.79 -12.95
N ASN A 26 5.04 8.07 -12.97
CA ASN A 26 4.40 8.72 -14.10
C ASN A 26 5.07 10.08 -14.39
N SER A 27 4.43 10.92 -15.19
CA SER A 27 4.94 12.26 -15.53
C SER A 27 5.13 13.17 -14.32
N ASN A 28 4.42 12.90 -13.22
CA ASN A 28 4.44 13.71 -12.01
C ASN A 28 5.44 13.18 -10.96
N GLY A 29 6.24 12.16 -11.30
CA GLY A 29 7.26 11.58 -10.42
C GLY A 29 6.92 10.18 -9.93
N LYS A 30 7.62 9.76 -8.87
CA LYS A 30 7.43 8.46 -8.23
C LYS A 30 6.43 8.55 -7.08
N PHE A 31 5.69 7.47 -6.86
CA PHE A 31 4.76 7.35 -5.74
C PHE A 31 4.58 5.88 -5.36
N VAL A 32 4.08 5.63 -4.16
CA VAL A 32 3.68 4.30 -3.68
C VAL A 32 2.17 4.20 -3.72
N LYS A 33 1.64 3.19 -4.40
CA LYS A 33 0.22 2.79 -4.33
C LYS A 33 0.07 1.66 -3.32
N ILE A 34 -0.71 1.89 -2.28
CA ILE A 34 -1.01 0.89 -1.25
C ILE A 34 -2.46 0.43 -1.48
N THR A 35 -2.66 -0.85 -1.74
CA THR A 35 -3.99 -1.42 -2.04
C THR A 35 -4.36 -2.51 -1.04
N GLU A 36 -5.52 -2.39 -0.40
CA GLU A 36 -6.19 -3.50 0.30
C GLU A 36 -7.11 -4.22 -0.68
N SER A 37 -6.95 -5.54 -0.85
CA SER A 37 -7.80 -6.39 -1.68
C SER A 37 -8.47 -7.47 -0.83
N ILE A 38 -9.80 -7.42 -0.76
CA ILE A 38 -10.64 -8.31 0.06
C ILE A 38 -11.44 -9.24 -0.86
N PRO A 39 -11.31 -10.58 -0.72
CA PRO A 39 -12.15 -11.52 -1.45
C PRO A 39 -13.64 -11.37 -1.08
N GLN A 40 -14.53 -11.41 -2.07
CA GLN A 40 -16.00 -11.37 -1.88
C GLN A 40 -16.71 -12.64 -2.40
N GLY A 41 -15.96 -13.70 -2.74
CA GLY A 41 -16.51 -14.91 -3.37
C GLY A 41 -16.55 -14.82 -4.90
N ASN A 42 -16.75 -15.95 -5.58
CA ASN A 42 -16.82 -16.06 -7.05
C ASN A 42 -15.72 -15.29 -7.80
N SER A 43 -14.47 -15.36 -7.29
CA SER A 43 -13.31 -14.66 -7.84
C SER A 43 -13.41 -13.11 -7.84
N ASN A 44 -14.40 -12.54 -7.16
CA ASN A 44 -14.55 -11.10 -7.01
C ASN A 44 -13.74 -10.57 -5.83
N TYR A 45 -13.20 -9.35 -6.00
CA TYR A 45 -12.41 -8.67 -4.99
C TYR A 45 -12.86 -7.22 -4.84
N ARG A 46 -13.14 -6.80 -3.61
CA ARG A 46 -13.25 -5.38 -3.28
C ARG A 46 -11.85 -4.82 -3.07
N ARG A 47 -11.51 -3.76 -3.79
CA ARG A 47 -10.22 -3.07 -3.66
C ARG A 47 -10.41 -1.64 -3.17
N ALA A 48 -9.68 -1.28 -2.13
CA ALA A 48 -9.50 0.11 -1.70
C ALA A 48 -8.00 0.43 -1.82
N PHE A 49 -7.66 1.65 -2.25
CA PHE A 49 -6.27 2.05 -2.36
C PHE A 49 -6.07 3.50 -1.98
N MET A 50 -4.83 3.81 -1.61
CA MET A 50 -4.32 5.16 -1.45
C MET A 50 -2.98 5.29 -2.17
N THR A 51 -2.56 6.53 -2.43
CA THR A 51 -1.27 6.84 -3.02
C THR A 51 -0.50 7.77 -2.10
N VAL A 52 0.78 7.50 -1.91
CA VAL A 52 1.71 8.34 -1.14
C VAL A 52 2.78 8.82 -2.12
N SER A 53 2.91 10.13 -2.32
CA SER A 53 3.96 10.68 -3.18
C SER A 53 5.34 10.41 -2.60
N GLU A 54 6.38 10.42 -3.44
CA GLU A 54 7.77 10.30 -2.98
C GLU A 54 8.13 11.34 -1.91
N GLU A 55 7.61 12.57 -2.02
CA GLU A 55 7.82 13.65 -1.06
C GLU A 55 7.18 13.37 0.31
N ALA A 56 5.98 12.80 0.35
CA ALA A 56 5.26 12.51 1.60
C ALA A 56 5.72 11.20 2.28
N LEU A 57 6.50 10.37 1.57
CA LEU A 57 6.87 9.03 2.03
C LEU A 57 7.68 9.03 3.34
N PRO A 58 8.65 9.94 3.58
CA PRO A 58 9.39 9.98 4.85
C PRO A 58 8.48 10.21 6.06
N GLU A 59 7.56 11.18 5.99
CA GLU A 59 6.62 11.46 7.09
C GLU A 59 5.63 10.31 7.26
N PHE A 60 5.14 9.73 6.16
CA PHE A 60 4.26 8.57 6.21
C PHE A 60 4.90 7.38 6.94
N ILE A 61 6.18 7.08 6.65
CA ILE A 61 6.92 6.00 7.32
C ILE A 61 7.12 6.32 8.80
N LYS A 62 7.55 7.55 9.13
CA LYS A 62 7.74 7.99 10.51
C LYS A 62 6.45 7.83 11.33
N THR A 63 5.30 8.28 10.80
CA THR A 63 4.01 8.10 11.48
C THR A 63 3.65 6.62 11.67
N LEU A 64 3.94 5.76 10.69
CA LEU A 64 3.70 4.31 10.84
C LEU A 64 4.61 3.67 11.90
N GLU A 65 5.85 4.12 12.03
CA GLU A 65 6.77 3.66 13.07
C GLU A 65 6.30 4.07 14.47
N GLU A 66 5.83 5.30 14.63
CA GLU A 66 5.23 5.79 15.89
C GLU A 66 3.97 4.99 16.25
N ILE A 67 3.07 4.74 15.28
CA ILE A 67 1.88 3.90 15.48
C ILE A 67 2.28 2.48 15.88
N LYS A 68 3.30 1.89 15.24
CA LYS A 68 3.78 0.56 15.58
C LYS A 68 4.26 0.50 17.04
N GLN A 69 5.07 1.48 17.46
CA GLN A 69 5.55 1.55 18.85
C GLN A 69 4.40 1.70 19.85
N GLU A 70 3.36 2.47 19.51
CA GLU A 70 2.18 2.61 20.36
C GLU A 70 1.39 1.29 20.47
N MET A 71 1.26 0.55 19.36
CA MET A 71 0.59 -0.76 19.37
C MET A 71 1.33 -1.80 20.22
N GLU A 72 2.64 -1.72 20.36
CA GLU A 72 3.44 -2.64 21.18
C GLU A 72 3.29 -2.40 22.70
N LYS A 73 2.68 -1.28 23.11
CA LYS A 73 2.42 -0.97 24.53
C LYS A 73 1.21 -1.71 25.11
N TYR A 74 0.35 -2.25 24.24
CA TYR A 74 -0.90 -2.93 24.59
C TYR A 74 -0.89 -4.38 24.10
#